data_AF-E6SGR3-F1
#
_entry.id   AF-E6SGR3-F1
#
_cell.length_a   1.000
_cell.length_b   1.000
_cell.length_c   1.000
_cell.angle_alpha   90.00
_cell.angle_beta   90.00
_cell.angle_gamma   90.00
#
_symmetry.space_group_name_H-M   'P 1'
#
loop_
_entity.id
_entity.type
_entity.pdbx_description
1 polymer ?
#
loop_
_entity_poly.entity_id
_entity_poly.type
_entity_poly.pdbx_seq_one_letter_code
_entity_poly.pdbx_strand_id
1 'polypeptide(L)'
;MRRWIGVAAALVVVGSALFIILSNSRASSPWWADLPPGEKRDLFARQEAERYSVPPAPKDQEQPGPLGSQQDPQRPVGIIPEGEYPDSSVVIQNRWQGPFGNGVVQIFAGATADDPSQGLVIVHWLDKDWGFVRGQRFLAPAKVGSLEIVAANNGAFTLRSSSGRTLTFDLRKLSFEE
;
A
#
# COMPACT_ATOMS: atom_id res chain seq x y z
N MET A 1 -25.11 -28.91 -47.26
CA MET A 1 -25.39 -30.21 -46.60
C MET A 1 -24.14 -31.06 -46.66
N ARG A 2 -23.49 -31.37 -45.52
CA ARG A 2 -23.13 -32.73 -45.04
C ARG A 2 -22.18 -32.57 -43.84
N ARG A 3 -22.68 -32.96 -42.66
CA ARG A 3 -21.98 -32.99 -41.37
C ARG A 3 -20.93 -34.11 -41.37
N TRP A 4 -19.81 -33.89 -40.68
CA TRP A 4 -18.99 -34.97 -40.13
C TRP A 4 -18.83 -34.76 -38.62
N ILE A 5 -19.18 -35.82 -37.91
CA ILE A 5 -19.09 -36.03 -36.46
C ILE A 5 -17.71 -36.67 -36.23
N GLY A 6 -16.97 -36.18 -35.23
CA GLY A 6 -15.76 -36.82 -34.72
C GLY A 6 -15.78 -36.76 -33.19
N VAL A 7 -15.95 -37.93 -32.58
CA VAL A 7 -16.12 -38.17 -31.14
C VAL A 7 -14.75 -38.39 -30.47
N ALA A 8 -14.62 -37.81 -29.28
CA ALA A 8 -13.86 -38.18 -28.06
C ALA A 8 -12.46 -38.84 -28.13
N ALA A 9 -11.55 -38.35 -27.28
CA ALA A 9 -10.84 -39.17 -26.30
C ALA A 9 -10.22 -38.31 -25.18
N ALA A 10 -10.55 -38.63 -23.93
CA ALA A 10 -9.91 -38.12 -22.73
C ALA A 10 -8.61 -38.91 -22.44
N LEU A 11 -7.62 -38.25 -21.83
CA LEU A 11 -6.55 -38.95 -21.11
C LEU A 11 -6.00 -38.08 -19.98
N VAL A 12 -6.27 -38.54 -18.76
CA VAL A 12 -5.67 -38.11 -17.50
C VAL A 12 -4.34 -38.84 -17.35
N VAL A 13 -3.26 -38.12 -17.03
CA VAL A 13 -2.05 -38.72 -16.45
C VAL A 13 -1.65 -37.92 -15.21
N VAL A 14 -1.86 -38.57 -14.07
CA VAL A 14 -1.29 -38.25 -12.77
C VAL A 14 0.18 -38.66 -12.80
N GLY A 15 1.08 -37.75 -12.40
CA GLY A 15 2.51 -38.01 -12.34
C GLY A 15 3.15 -37.28 -11.17
N SER A 16 3.12 -37.90 -10.00
CA SER A 16 3.80 -37.49 -8.78
C SER A 16 5.32 -37.66 -8.94
N ALA A 17 6.10 -36.61 -8.67
CA ALA A 17 7.55 -36.72 -8.47
C ALA A 17 7.93 -36.06 -7.15
N LEU A 18 8.21 -36.91 -6.16
CA LEU A 18 8.85 -36.55 -4.89
C LEU A 18 10.31 -36.14 -5.19
N PHE A 19 10.68 -34.89 -4.89
CA PHE A 19 12.09 -34.48 -4.77
C PHE A 19 12.45 -34.43 -3.29
N ILE A 20 13.23 -35.41 -2.83
CA ILE A 20 13.90 -35.34 -1.53
C ILE A 20 15.22 -34.60 -1.75
N ILE A 21 15.27 -33.33 -1.34
CA ILE A 21 16.53 -32.57 -1.27
C ILE A 21 17.23 -32.96 0.03
N LEU A 22 18.30 -33.77 -0.05
CA LEU A 22 19.25 -33.90 1.05
C LEU A 22 20.15 -32.66 1.07
N SER A 23 19.81 -31.68 1.88
CA SER A 23 20.69 -30.55 2.20
C SER A 23 21.77 -31.00 3.18
N ASN A 24 23.00 -31.16 2.66
CA ASN A 24 24.19 -31.48 3.44
C ASN A 24 24.74 -30.18 4.06
N SER A 25 24.19 -29.78 5.20
CA SER A 25 24.68 -28.62 5.95
C SER A 25 25.94 -29.02 6.73
N ARG A 26 27.12 -28.67 6.22
CA ARG A 26 28.33 -28.61 7.07
C ARG A 26 28.06 -27.54 8.14
N ALA A 27 27.74 -27.98 9.35
CA ALA A 27 27.58 -27.09 10.50
C ALA A 27 28.92 -26.37 10.73
N SER A 28 28.94 -25.07 10.44
CA SER A 28 30.00 -24.18 10.93
C SER A 28 30.02 -24.27 12.45
N SER A 29 31.19 -24.50 13.04
CA SER A 29 31.36 -24.50 14.49
C SER A 29 30.69 -23.26 15.10
N PRO A 30 29.88 -23.40 16.15
CA PRO A 30 29.21 -22.26 16.76
C PRO A 30 30.23 -21.22 17.22
N TRP A 31 29.97 -19.94 16.98
CA TRP A 31 30.87 -18.83 17.30
C TRP A 31 31.25 -18.75 18.80
N TRP A 32 30.48 -19.38 19.69
CA TRP A 32 30.75 -19.43 21.14
C TRP A 32 31.75 -20.52 21.53
N ALA A 33 32.10 -21.45 20.63
CA ALA A 33 33.06 -22.52 20.91
C ALA A 33 34.49 -22.00 21.16
N ASP A 34 34.78 -20.78 20.69
CA ASP A 34 36.05 -20.08 20.85
C ASP A 34 36.13 -19.23 22.14
N LEU A 35 35.07 -19.21 22.95
CA LEU A 35 35.11 -18.51 24.24
C LEU A 35 36.02 -19.25 25.25
N PRO A 36 36.80 -18.52 26.07
CA PRO A 36 37.61 -19.13 27.11
C PRO A 36 36.73 -19.94 28.07
N PRO A 37 37.23 -21.09 28.57
CA PRO A 37 36.45 -21.97 29.44
C PRO A 37 36.00 -21.21 30.69
N GLY A 38 34.70 -21.33 31.02
CA GLY A 38 34.09 -20.63 32.14
C GLY A 38 32.57 -20.60 32.04
N GLU A 39 31.96 -20.06 33.09
CA GLU A 39 30.51 -20.09 33.34
C GLU A 39 29.64 -19.60 32.16
N LYS A 40 30.13 -18.61 31.40
CA LYS A 40 29.41 -18.11 30.22
C LYS A 40 29.30 -19.14 29.12
N ARG A 41 30.38 -19.90 28.84
CA ARG A 41 30.39 -20.92 27.80
C ARG A 41 29.45 -22.07 28.16
N ASP A 42 29.40 -22.45 29.42
CA ASP A 42 28.53 -23.52 29.91
C ASP A 42 27.05 -23.12 29.86
N LEU A 43 26.71 -21.88 30.17
CA LEU A 43 25.35 -21.36 30.04
C LEU A 43 24.87 -21.37 28.58
N PHE A 44 25.71 -20.98 27.62
CA PHE A 44 25.36 -21.02 26.20
C PHE A 44 25.23 -22.45 25.66
N ALA A 45 26.13 -23.35 26.06
CA ALA A 45 26.04 -24.77 25.70
C ALA A 45 24.73 -25.40 26.22
N ARG A 46 24.29 -25.04 27.43
CA ARG A 46 22.99 -25.46 27.98
C ARG A 46 21.81 -24.88 27.19
N GLN A 47 21.82 -23.58 26.90
CA GLN A 47 20.76 -22.95 26.11
C GLN A 47 20.61 -23.54 24.71
N GLU A 48 21.73 -23.90 24.07
CA GLU A 48 21.69 -24.50 22.74
C GLU A 48 21.18 -25.94 22.81
N ALA A 49 21.60 -26.72 23.80
CA ALA A 49 21.02 -28.04 24.06
C ALA A 49 19.50 -27.96 24.36
N GLU A 50 19.05 -26.93 25.09
CA GLU A 50 17.62 -26.65 25.33
C GLU A 50 16.88 -26.31 24.03
N ARG A 51 17.46 -25.48 23.17
CA ARG A 51 16.86 -25.15 21.86
C ARG A 51 16.71 -26.36 20.95
N TYR A 52 17.64 -27.32 20.99
CA TYR A 52 17.55 -28.54 20.18
C TYR A 52 16.69 -29.65 20.81
N SER A 53 16.35 -29.55 22.10
CA SER A 53 15.54 -30.55 22.81
C SER A 53 14.05 -30.23 22.82
N VAL A 54 13.66 -29.00 22.45
CA VAL A 54 12.27 -28.66 22.15
C VAL A 54 12.05 -28.92 20.66
N PRO A 55 11.30 -29.97 20.26
CA PRO A 55 10.88 -30.08 18.87
C PRO A 55 10.16 -28.77 18.50
N PRO A 56 10.42 -28.20 17.32
CA PRO A 56 9.73 -26.98 16.91
C PRO A 56 8.24 -27.21 17.12
N ALA A 57 7.56 -26.23 17.74
CA ALA A 57 6.12 -26.30 17.93
C ALA A 57 5.50 -26.80 16.61
N PRO A 58 4.64 -27.83 16.64
CA PRO A 58 3.97 -28.30 15.45
C PRO A 58 3.42 -27.06 14.76
N LYS A 59 3.89 -26.81 13.53
CA LYS A 59 3.23 -25.83 12.68
C LYS A 59 1.92 -26.49 12.31
N ASP A 60 0.97 -26.45 13.25
CA ASP A 60 -0.42 -26.69 12.95
C ASP A 60 -0.68 -25.81 11.75
N GLN A 61 -1.00 -26.46 10.64
CA GLN A 61 -1.50 -25.77 9.48
C GLN A 61 -2.63 -24.93 10.03
N GLU A 62 -2.42 -23.61 10.08
CA GLU A 62 -3.50 -22.66 10.11
C GLU A 62 -4.38 -23.09 8.95
N GLN A 63 -5.41 -23.87 9.27
CA GLN A 63 -6.52 -24.11 8.40
C GLN A 63 -6.87 -22.70 7.96
N PRO A 64 -6.79 -22.35 6.66
CA PRO A 64 -7.22 -21.04 6.24
C PRO A 64 -8.67 -21.00 6.70
N GLY A 65 -8.91 -20.27 7.80
CA GLY A 65 -10.25 -19.91 8.17
C GLY A 65 -10.87 -19.33 6.91
N PRO A 66 -12.17 -19.52 6.65
CA PRO A 66 -12.79 -18.77 5.59
C PRO A 66 -12.31 -17.33 5.80
N LEU A 67 -11.53 -16.83 4.82
CA LEU A 67 -11.27 -15.42 4.68
C LEU A 67 -12.69 -14.89 4.51
N GLY A 68 -13.35 -14.62 5.65
CA GLY A 68 -14.59 -13.90 5.69
C GLY A 68 -14.24 -12.71 4.86
N SER A 69 -14.85 -12.64 3.68
CA SER A 69 -14.57 -11.59 2.73
C SER A 69 -14.85 -10.34 3.52
N GLN A 70 -13.78 -9.71 4.01
CA GLN A 70 -13.89 -8.51 4.80
C GLN A 70 -14.40 -7.57 3.73
N GLN A 71 -15.72 -7.40 3.68
CA GLN A 71 -16.37 -6.53 2.74
C GLN A 71 -15.63 -5.21 2.92
N ASP A 72 -14.90 -4.80 1.89
CA ASP A 72 -14.03 -3.63 1.92
C ASP A 72 -14.90 -2.52 2.53
N PRO A 73 -14.60 -2.04 3.75
CA PRO A 73 -15.44 -1.05 4.39
C PRO A 73 -15.54 0.10 3.39
N GLN A 74 -16.76 0.36 2.90
CA GLN A 74 -16.98 1.28 1.78
C GLN A 74 -16.15 2.54 2.02
N ARG A 75 -15.09 2.72 1.22
CA ARG A 75 -14.17 3.82 1.44
C ARG A 75 -14.96 5.12 1.34
N PRO A 76 -14.80 6.05 2.30
CA PRO A 76 -15.60 7.27 2.32
C PRO A 76 -15.39 8.04 1.03
N VAL A 77 -16.47 8.52 0.41
CA VAL A 77 -16.44 9.37 -0.78
C VAL A 77 -16.79 10.79 -0.36
N GLY A 78 -16.07 11.77 -0.92
CA GLY A 78 -16.25 13.18 -0.59
C GLY A 78 -15.02 13.78 0.07
N ILE A 79 -15.23 14.92 0.74
CA ILE A 79 -14.20 15.65 1.48
C ILE A 79 -13.97 14.93 2.81
N ILE A 80 -12.72 14.56 3.06
CA ILE A 80 -12.23 13.90 4.26
C ILE A 80 -11.34 14.91 4.99
N PRO A 81 -11.67 15.30 6.24
CA PRO A 81 -10.92 16.29 6.99
C PRO A 81 -9.46 15.90 7.23
N GLU A 82 -9.15 14.61 7.31
CA GLU A 82 -7.78 14.16 7.52
C GLU A 82 -6.98 14.11 6.20
N GLY A 83 -5.73 14.57 6.26
CA GLY A 83 -4.87 14.75 5.11
C GLY A 83 -3.59 13.92 5.09
N GLU A 84 -3.44 12.87 5.91
CA GLU A 84 -2.14 12.20 6.02
C GLU A 84 -1.58 11.78 4.65
N TYR A 85 -0.33 12.18 4.41
CA TYR A 85 0.36 11.94 3.16
C TYR A 85 1.76 11.40 3.48
N PRO A 86 2.20 10.32 2.82
CA PRO A 86 3.42 9.61 3.20
C PRO A 86 4.72 10.41 2.97
N ASP A 87 4.64 11.49 2.21
CA ASP A 87 5.78 12.36 1.90
C ASP A 87 5.81 13.58 2.83
N SER A 88 6.89 13.72 3.58
CA SER A 88 7.13 14.83 4.52
C SER A 88 7.44 16.17 3.85
N SER A 89 7.60 16.23 2.51
CA SER A 89 7.81 17.48 1.78
C SER A 89 6.56 18.34 1.63
N VAL A 90 5.40 17.86 2.10
CA VAL A 90 4.13 18.56 2.04
C VAL A 90 3.39 18.49 3.37
N VAL A 91 2.58 19.52 3.64
CA VAL A 91 1.65 19.56 4.76
C VAL A 91 0.25 19.65 4.19
N ILE A 92 -0.52 18.58 4.34
CA ILE A 92 -1.87 18.47 3.79
C ILE A 92 -2.90 18.82 4.86
N GLN A 93 -3.87 19.65 4.48
CA GLN A 93 -4.96 20.05 5.35
C GLN A 93 -6.11 19.07 5.29
N ASN A 94 -6.48 18.64 4.09
CA ASN A 94 -7.55 17.68 3.87
C ASN A 94 -7.40 17.00 2.51
N ARG A 95 -8.30 16.06 2.24
CA ARG A 95 -8.39 15.42 0.92
C ARG A 95 -9.82 15.28 0.45
N TRP A 96 -10.01 15.11 -0.84
CA TRP A 96 -11.22 14.60 -1.43
C TRP A 96 -10.93 13.27 -2.11
N GLN A 97 -11.89 12.36 -2.10
CA GLN A 97 -11.79 11.16 -2.92
C GLN A 97 -13.13 10.75 -3.49
N GLY A 98 -13.13 10.22 -4.72
CA GLY A 98 -14.36 9.80 -5.36
C GLY A 98 -14.18 9.34 -6.81
N PRO A 99 -15.27 8.85 -7.41
CA PRO A 99 -15.25 8.43 -8.81
C PRO A 99 -15.03 9.62 -9.73
N PHE A 100 -14.22 9.44 -10.76
CA PHE A 100 -14.03 10.41 -11.83
C PHE A 100 -13.67 9.70 -13.14
N GLY A 101 -14.50 9.87 -14.17
CA GLY A 101 -14.37 9.10 -15.41
C GLY A 101 -14.62 7.61 -15.18
N ASN A 102 -13.66 6.77 -15.57
CA ASN A 102 -13.71 5.31 -15.43
C ASN A 102 -12.96 4.77 -14.20
N GLY A 103 -12.44 5.64 -13.33
CA GLY A 103 -11.64 5.27 -12.17
C GLY A 103 -11.98 6.09 -10.94
N VAL A 104 -11.06 6.05 -9.97
CA VAL A 104 -11.15 6.82 -8.73
C VAL A 104 -10.04 7.86 -8.71
N VAL A 105 -10.33 9.03 -8.15
CA VAL A 105 -9.33 10.08 -7.93
C VAL A 105 -9.30 10.45 -6.46
N GLN A 106 -8.10 10.64 -5.93
CA GLN A 106 -7.84 11.30 -4.66
C GLN A 106 -7.17 12.64 -4.92
N ILE A 107 -7.65 13.69 -4.25
CA ILE A 107 -7.12 15.04 -4.35
C ILE A 107 -6.74 15.50 -2.96
N PHE A 108 -5.47 15.80 -2.73
CA PHE A 108 -4.96 16.33 -1.48
C PHE A 108 -4.73 17.83 -1.65
N ALA A 109 -5.11 18.63 -0.66
CA ALA A 109 -4.85 20.06 -0.64
C ALA A 109 -4.02 20.45 0.58
N GLY A 110 -3.04 21.33 0.36
CA GLY A 110 -2.12 21.72 1.41
C GLY A 110 -1.13 22.80 1.00
N ALA A 111 0.06 22.75 1.58
CA ALA A 111 1.21 23.57 1.24
C ALA A 111 2.49 22.73 1.17
N THR A 112 3.55 23.28 0.58
CA THR A 112 4.87 22.65 0.68
C THR A 112 5.43 22.85 2.09
N ALA A 113 6.20 21.87 2.59
CA ALA A 113 6.75 21.93 3.94
C ALA A 113 7.91 22.94 4.06
N ASP A 114 8.64 23.16 2.96
CA ASP A 114 9.75 24.11 2.86
C ASP A 114 9.30 25.57 2.67
N ASP A 115 8.12 25.78 2.07
CA ASP A 115 7.50 27.10 1.89
C ASP A 115 5.99 27.03 2.20
N PRO A 116 5.58 27.26 3.47
CA PRO A 116 4.18 27.25 3.87
C PRO A 116 3.30 28.28 3.14
N SER A 117 3.90 29.29 2.49
CA SER A 117 3.16 30.26 1.67
C SER A 117 2.80 29.70 0.29
N GLN A 118 3.46 28.62 -0.15
CA GLN A 118 3.21 27.96 -1.42
C GLN A 118 2.13 26.87 -1.27
N GLY A 119 0.89 27.23 -1.56
CA GLY A 119 -0.22 26.28 -1.65
C GLY A 119 -0.02 25.27 -2.77
N LEU A 120 -0.56 24.07 -2.60
CA LEU A 120 -0.52 23.02 -3.61
C LEU A 120 -1.74 22.10 -3.57
N VAL A 121 -1.97 21.45 -4.71
CA VAL A 121 -2.90 20.32 -4.88
C VAL A 121 -2.12 19.12 -5.40
N ILE A 122 -2.36 17.94 -4.84
CA ILE A 122 -1.84 16.67 -5.36
C ILE A 122 -3.01 15.84 -5.86
N VAL A 123 -2.95 15.40 -7.11
CA VAL A 123 -3.96 14.54 -7.71
C VAL A 123 -3.37 13.14 -7.87
N HIS A 124 -4.02 12.15 -7.29
CA HIS A 124 -3.74 10.72 -7.51
C HIS A 124 -4.87 10.11 -8.31
N TRP A 125 -4.53 9.40 -9.37
CA TRP A 125 -5.47 8.57 -10.11
C TRP A 125 -5.28 7.13 -9.67
N LEU A 126 -6.39 6.48 -9.37
CA LEU A 126 -6.46 5.11 -8.92
C LEU A 126 -7.32 4.29 -9.87
N ASP A 127 -7.04 2.99 -9.95
CA ASP A 127 -7.91 2.06 -10.64
C ASP A 127 -9.20 1.79 -9.85
N LYS A 128 -10.07 0.91 -10.39
CA LYS A 128 -11.35 0.54 -9.77
C LYS A 128 -11.21 -0.17 -8.43
N ASP A 129 -10.06 -0.80 -8.18
CA ASP A 129 -9.72 -1.53 -6.97
C ASP A 129 -8.91 -0.62 -6.02
N TRP A 130 -8.87 0.69 -6.32
CA TRP A 130 -8.14 1.73 -5.63
C TRP A 130 -6.62 1.51 -5.56
N GLY A 131 -6.06 0.80 -6.54
CA GLY A 131 -4.63 0.73 -6.76
C GLY A 131 -4.09 2.05 -7.31
N PHE A 132 -2.99 2.55 -6.77
CA PHE A 132 -2.35 3.76 -7.28
C PHE A 132 -1.84 3.54 -8.71
N VAL A 133 -2.27 4.40 -9.64
CA VAL A 133 -1.84 4.36 -11.05
C VAL A 133 -0.81 5.45 -11.33
N ARG A 134 -1.11 6.69 -10.95
CA ARG A 134 -0.22 7.84 -11.15
C ARG A 134 -0.60 9.00 -10.23
N GLY A 135 0.33 9.94 -10.05
CA GLY A 135 0.08 11.17 -9.30
C GLY A 135 0.81 12.37 -9.87
N GLN A 136 0.26 13.56 -9.65
CA GLN A 136 0.85 14.83 -10.08
C GLN A 136 0.59 15.93 -9.05
N ARG A 137 1.56 16.84 -8.90
CA ARG A 137 1.46 18.02 -8.03
C ARG A 137 1.20 19.27 -8.88
N PHE A 138 0.38 20.16 -8.34
CA PHE A 138 0.03 21.44 -8.93
C PHE A 138 0.22 22.51 -7.87
N LEU A 139 1.13 23.44 -8.12
CA LEU A 139 1.35 24.59 -7.24
C LEU A 139 0.30 25.66 -7.52
N ALA A 140 -0.20 26.29 -6.46
CA ALA A 140 -1.06 27.46 -6.60
C ALA A 140 -0.32 28.56 -7.39
N PRO A 141 -0.99 29.26 -8.34
CA PRO A 141 -0.34 30.27 -9.18
C PRO A 141 0.29 31.42 -8.39
N ALA A 142 -0.31 31.74 -7.23
CA ALA A 142 0.20 32.71 -6.29
C ALA A 142 0.50 32.03 -4.95
N LYS A 143 1.49 32.57 -4.23
CA LYS A 143 1.83 32.16 -2.86
C LYS A 143 0.79 32.65 -1.87
N VAL A 144 -0.36 31.98 -1.87
CA VAL A 144 -1.53 32.37 -1.08
C VAL A 144 -1.58 31.70 0.28
N GLY A 145 -0.68 30.76 0.59
CA GLY A 145 -0.72 29.93 1.78
C GLY A 145 -1.29 28.53 1.53
N SER A 146 -1.48 27.78 2.61
CA SER A 146 -1.98 26.41 2.58
C SER A 146 -3.43 26.36 2.10
N LEU A 147 -3.75 25.35 1.30
CA LEU A 147 -5.06 25.17 0.69
C LEU A 147 -5.86 24.09 1.41
N GLU A 148 -7.17 24.30 1.49
CA GLU A 148 -8.16 23.36 2.02
C GLU A 148 -9.32 23.22 1.03
N ILE A 149 -9.73 21.99 0.70
CA ILE A 149 -10.91 21.73 -0.13
C ILE A 149 -12.16 22.02 0.68
N VAL A 150 -12.97 23.00 0.26
CA VAL A 150 -14.23 23.35 0.94
C VAL A 150 -15.47 22.95 0.15
N ALA A 151 -15.33 22.72 -1.15
CA ALA A 151 -16.40 22.15 -1.98
C ALA A 151 -15.83 21.38 -3.17
N ALA A 152 -16.60 20.42 -3.67
CA ALA A 152 -16.31 19.65 -4.86
C ALA A 152 -17.59 19.53 -5.70
N ASN A 153 -17.54 19.95 -6.96
CA ASN A 153 -18.68 19.88 -7.87
C ASN A 153 -18.21 19.54 -9.29
N ASN A 154 -18.62 18.38 -9.81
CA ASN A 154 -18.41 17.98 -11.20
C ASN A 154 -16.94 18.09 -11.70
N GLY A 155 -15.97 17.84 -10.82
CA GLY A 155 -14.53 17.94 -11.14
C GLY A 155 -13.92 19.33 -10.95
N ALA A 156 -14.70 20.32 -10.51
CA ALA A 156 -14.20 21.59 -10.02
C ALA A 156 -14.14 21.58 -8.48
N PHE A 157 -13.01 21.97 -7.92
CA PHE A 157 -12.76 21.96 -6.48
C PHE A 157 -12.56 23.38 -5.99
N THR A 158 -13.43 23.83 -5.09
CA THR A 158 -13.29 25.11 -4.42
C THR A 158 -12.32 24.95 -3.26
N LEU A 159 -11.24 25.71 -3.30
CA LEU A 159 -10.15 25.68 -2.34
C LEU A 159 -10.14 26.99 -1.57
N ARG A 160 -10.16 26.90 -0.24
CA ARG A 160 -9.93 28.03 0.64
C ARG A 160 -8.46 28.07 1.02
N SER A 161 -7.84 29.22 0.82
CA SER A 161 -6.47 29.46 1.25
C SER A 161 -6.41 29.99 2.68
N SER A 162 -5.30 29.76 3.38
CA SER A 162 -5.03 30.33 4.71
C SER A 162 -4.95 31.87 4.71
N SER A 163 -4.73 32.52 3.56
CA SER A 163 -4.85 33.98 3.41
C SER A 163 -6.30 34.48 3.27
N GLY A 164 -7.29 33.58 3.20
CA GLY A 164 -8.70 33.91 2.99
C GLY A 164 -9.13 34.00 1.53
N ARG A 165 -8.21 33.86 0.57
CA ARG A 165 -8.55 33.77 -0.87
C ARG A 165 -9.25 32.45 -1.18
N THR A 166 -10.16 32.49 -2.16
CA THR A 166 -10.77 31.29 -2.75
C THR A 166 -10.17 31.06 -4.13
N LEU A 167 -9.84 29.81 -4.42
CA LEU A 167 -9.32 29.35 -5.71
C LEU A 167 -10.20 28.21 -6.22
N THR A 168 -10.25 28.02 -7.54
CA THR A 168 -10.86 26.84 -8.12
C THR A 168 -9.78 25.98 -8.76
N PHE A 169 -9.79 24.67 -8.52
CA PHE A 169 -8.97 23.72 -9.27
C PHE A 169 -9.86 22.86 -10.16
N ASP A 170 -9.65 22.91 -11.47
CA ASP A 170 -10.38 22.11 -12.45
C ASP A 170 -9.58 20.84 -12.76
N LEU A 171 -10.13 19.69 -12.37
CA LEU A 171 -9.52 18.37 -12.57
C LEU A 171 -9.46 17.94 -14.05
N ARG A 172 -10.33 18.46 -14.91
CA ARG A 172 -10.33 18.17 -16.36
C ARG A 172 -9.23 18.92 -17.07
N LYS A 173 -8.95 20.15 -16.62
CA LYS A 173 -7.88 21.00 -17.16
C LYS A 173 -6.54 20.82 -16.46
N LEU A 174 -6.57 20.26 -15.25
CA LEU A 174 -5.41 20.10 -14.37
C LEU A 174 -4.73 21.46 -14.10
N SER A 175 -5.55 22.46 -13.81
CA SER A 175 -5.11 23.83 -13.60
C SER A 175 -5.95 24.55 -12.56
N PHE A 176 -5.35 25.58 -11.96
CA PHE A 176 -6.08 26.54 -11.14
C PHE A 176 -6.78 27.57 -12.02
N GLU A 177 -7.95 28.01 -11.57
CA GLU A 177 -8.73 29.11 -12.11
C GLU A 177 -8.94 30.17 -11.01
N GLU A 178 -8.82 31.44 -11.39
CA GLU A 178 -9.12 32.61 -10.55
C GLU A 178 -10.54 33.12 -10.81
#